data_AF-A0A518WAE5-F1
#
_entry.id   AF-A0A518WAE5-F1
#
_cell.length_a   1.000
_cell.length_b   1.000
_cell.length_c   1.000
_cell.angle_alpha   90.00
_cell.angle_beta   90.00
_cell.angle_gamma   90.00
#
_symmetry.space_group_name_H-M   'P 1'
#
loop_
_entity.id
_entity.type
_entity.pdbx_description
1 polymer ?
#
loop_
_entity_poly.entity_id
_entity_poly.type
_entity_poly.pdbx_seq_one_letter_code
_entity_poly.pdbx_strand_id
1 'polypeptide(L)'
;MRRTKFDQWSQELRDVRDPVELFGGSAQTAVLRLLTMAGKVPFRSALDGLTLREQAIVRHLLGRQQLRLTAPGADAAPARFVLAHSALGRLTIHEPARGDLPVEEVVAELALPGWMIEMIDEEWLPAQAEEEYQRRELDRMLHTWHADGSLAERLEEVIDWVERVETVLIFIERRVFSRSDSGSSTLIRDGVLPALRERPPADWSPEERLFVASIQLLFRTGRAVRFEEFNGRQLSAVSLRKVLTTRCAAYLRALGEQATGELSTATLAELATLAGELVELVDGSGHIRYRRINGLTYAKDEYLLPWEEEQRSQVELPPTLRTLTGTRPGPVDGEDAAAWVRRATTAALRGVHAGGDERELTGILEGIVLGAVVDSRADYGMSSGIRDLSRLDGPVGRYDEEVAGLKKPDFFCCVLPSPEMAADLPAPTVTDILWQVAQRMMYNRWHFVPGNFDRVEVPRQRHYFFPPLVPDIAEWGDLRHGGHSTSRVRYTLRAPGAAMWKQPFTVGGRQYRGAFDIRLVRMDGPPFTLADLRTACRYSALVDVFWREIAGYADAHDGWTPTITAFGGDWYTKESWRDPVERLDAAQQTVGGLA
;
A
#
# COMPACT_ATOMS: atom_id res chain seq x y z
N MET A 1 5.60 -13.11 26.64
CA MET A 1 4.18 -13.51 26.47
C MET A 1 3.71 -12.99 25.11
N ARG A 2 3.52 -13.86 24.09
CA ARG A 2 3.07 -13.42 22.76
C ARG A 2 1.58 -13.07 22.85
N ARG A 3 1.23 -11.78 22.89
CA ARG A 3 -0.16 -11.33 22.67
C ARG A 3 -0.56 -11.79 21.26
N THR A 4 -1.62 -12.58 21.15
CA THR A 4 -2.10 -13.09 19.85
C THR A 4 -2.76 -11.96 19.05
N LYS A 5 -2.90 -12.13 17.72
CA LYS A 5 -3.50 -11.17 16.75
C LYS A 5 -4.79 -10.51 17.26
N PHE A 6 -5.64 -11.26 17.95
CA PHE A 6 -6.92 -10.78 18.46
C PHE A 6 -6.79 -9.90 19.71
N ASP A 7 -5.72 -10.03 20.49
CA ASP A 7 -5.60 -9.32 21.77
C ASP A 7 -5.23 -7.85 21.60
N GLN A 8 -4.29 -7.51 20.70
CA GLN A 8 -3.91 -6.12 20.43
C GLN A 8 -5.06 -5.33 19.77
N TRP A 9 -5.66 -5.84 18.70
CA TRP A 9 -6.78 -5.16 18.03
C TRP A 9 -8.01 -5.02 18.93
N SER A 10 -8.35 -6.07 19.69
CA SER A 10 -9.48 -5.98 20.61
C SER A 10 -9.20 -5.00 21.75
N GLN A 11 -7.95 -4.87 22.19
CA GLN A 11 -7.57 -3.85 23.17
C GLN A 11 -7.75 -2.44 22.60
N GLU A 12 -7.28 -2.19 21.37
CA GLU A 12 -7.48 -0.89 20.69
C GLU A 12 -8.97 -0.53 20.58
N LEU A 13 -9.82 -1.49 20.23
CA LEU A 13 -11.26 -1.27 20.21
C LEU A 13 -11.83 -0.96 21.61
N ARG A 14 -11.37 -1.65 22.66
CA ARG A 14 -11.77 -1.36 24.04
C ARG A 14 -11.37 0.04 24.46
N ASP A 15 -10.13 0.45 24.18
CA ASP A 15 -9.59 1.76 24.54
C ASP A 15 -10.34 2.89 23.82
N VAL A 16 -10.69 2.70 22.54
CA VAL A 16 -11.49 3.67 21.77
C VAL A 16 -12.92 3.77 22.32
N ARG A 17 -13.46 2.67 22.85
CA ARG A 17 -14.83 2.56 23.39
C ARG A 17 -14.93 2.81 24.90
N ASP A 18 -13.87 3.33 25.53
CA ASP A 18 -13.87 3.58 26.98
C ASP A 18 -15.08 4.46 27.39
N PRO A 19 -16.00 3.97 28.24
CA PRO A 19 -17.17 4.72 28.67
C PRO A 19 -16.85 6.09 29.29
N VAL A 20 -15.72 6.22 30.00
CA VAL A 20 -15.31 7.49 30.61
C VAL A 20 -15.04 8.52 29.53
N GLU A 21 -14.37 8.12 28.46
CA GLU A 21 -14.04 8.96 27.32
C GLU A 21 -15.27 9.26 26.45
N LEU A 22 -16.16 8.28 26.26
CA LEU A 22 -17.35 8.43 25.42
C LEU A 22 -18.43 9.30 26.07
N PHE A 23 -18.63 9.17 27.39
CA PHE A 23 -19.75 9.82 28.09
C PHE A 23 -19.31 11.00 28.97
N GLY A 24 -18.02 11.16 29.25
CA GLY A 24 -17.48 12.24 30.08
C GLY A 24 -17.41 13.61 29.37
N GLY A 25 -17.59 13.64 28.05
CA GLY A 25 -17.41 14.84 27.21
C GLY A 25 -18.62 15.18 26.34
N SER A 26 -18.38 16.02 25.32
CA SER A 26 -19.39 16.34 24.31
C SER A 26 -19.61 15.19 23.33
N ALA A 27 -20.80 15.10 22.73
CA ALA A 27 -21.10 14.12 21.69
C ALA A 27 -20.14 14.23 20.49
N GLN A 28 -19.75 15.44 20.13
CA GLN A 28 -18.75 15.69 19.09
C GLN A 28 -17.42 14.99 19.42
N THR A 29 -16.88 15.18 20.62
CA THR A 29 -15.60 14.58 21.03
C THR A 29 -15.65 13.05 20.95
N ALA A 30 -16.72 12.46 21.48
CA ALA A 30 -16.90 11.01 21.50
C ALA A 30 -17.11 10.42 20.09
N VAL A 31 -17.93 11.07 19.26
CA VAL A 31 -18.11 10.67 17.84
C VAL A 31 -16.81 10.77 17.07
N LEU A 32 -16.04 11.86 17.24
CA LEU A 32 -14.73 12.00 16.60
C LEU A 32 -13.75 10.93 17.08
N ARG A 33 -13.76 10.59 18.38
CA ARG A 33 -12.94 9.51 18.94
C ARG A 33 -13.28 8.16 18.29
N LEU A 34 -14.57 7.79 18.23
CA LEU A 34 -15.02 6.55 17.58
C LEU A 34 -14.67 6.54 16.09
N LEU A 35 -14.99 7.62 15.38
CA LEU A 35 -14.81 7.75 13.94
C LEU A 35 -13.32 7.65 13.54
N THR A 36 -12.44 8.32 14.27
CA THR A 36 -11.01 8.41 13.94
C THR A 36 -10.16 7.34 14.61
N MET A 37 -10.76 6.36 15.30
CA MET A 37 -10.03 5.38 16.11
C MET A 37 -9.06 6.07 17.09
N ALA A 38 -9.58 7.07 17.82
CA ALA A 38 -8.83 7.96 18.70
C ALA A 38 -7.63 8.65 18.00
N GLY A 39 -7.86 9.19 16.80
CA GLY A 39 -6.88 9.94 16.02
C GLY A 39 -5.93 9.10 15.14
N LYS A 40 -6.05 7.77 15.15
CA LYS A 40 -5.23 6.88 14.30
C LYS A 40 -5.65 6.88 12.83
N VAL A 41 -6.87 7.33 12.52
CA VAL A 41 -7.37 7.54 11.16
C VAL A 41 -7.63 9.03 10.95
N PRO A 42 -7.09 9.67 9.90
CA PRO A 42 -7.37 11.07 9.60
C PRO A 42 -8.88 11.33 9.47
N PHE A 43 -9.36 12.43 10.07
CA PHE A 43 -10.78 12.75 10.12
C PHE A 43 -11.47 12.71 8.74
N ARG A 44 -10.85 13.29 7.70
CA ARG A 44 -11.41 13.27 6.34
C ARG A 44 -11.59 11.85 5.82
N SER A 45 -10.56 11.01 5.94
CA SER A 45 -10.63 9.61 5.49
C SER A 45 -11.64 8.79 6.28
N ALA A 46 -11.79 9.06 7.59
CA ALA A 46 -12.79 8.39 8.41
C ALA A 46 -14.22 8.84 8.08
N LEU A 47 -14.42 10.15 7.86
CA LEU A 47 -15.71 10.71 7.42
C LEU A 47 -16.14 10.14 6.07
N ASP A 48 -15.21 9.91 5.15
CA ASP A 48 -15.47 9.26 3.87
C ASP A 48 -15.92 7.79 4.03
N GLY A 49 -15.81 7.18 5.22
CA GLY A 49 -16.37 5.85 5.56
C GLY A 49 -17.85 5.84 5.95
N LEU A 50 -18.46 7.01 6.10
CA LEU A 50 -19.86 7.21 6.47
C LEU A 50 -20.73 7.48 5.24
N THR A 51 -22.00 7.05 5.25
CA THR A 51 -22.98 7.40 4.21
C THR A 51 -23.24 8.90 4.16
N LEU A 52 -23.84 9.41 3.08
CA LEU A 52 -24.10 10.85 2.93
C LEU A 52 -24.91 11.44 4.11
N ARG A 53 -25.92 10.71 4.60
CA ARG A 53 -26.71 11.13 5.76
C ARG A 53 -25.91 11.10 7.06
N GLU A 54 -25.10 10.06 7.26
CA GLU A 54 -24.22 9.96 8.43
C GLU A 54 -23.17 11.08 8.44
N GLN A 55 -22.63 11.46 7.28
CA GLN A 55 -21.72 12.60 7.15
C GLN A 55 -22.41 13.91 7.54
N ALA A 56 -23.65 14.14 7.08
CA ALA A 56 -24.43 15.31 7.46
C ALA A 56 -24.65 15.37 8.98
N ILE A 57 -25.04 14.24 9.61
CA ILE A 57 -25.16 14.14 11.07
C ILE A 57 -23.84 14.57 11.74
N VAL A 58 -22.70 14.02 11.34
CA VAL A 58 -21.40 14.36 11.93
C VAL A 58 -21.06 15.84 11.74
N ARG A 59 -21.30 16.42 10.56
CA ARG A 59 -21.08 17.86 10.30
C ARG A 59 -21.93 18.73 11.21
N HIS A 60 -23.21 18.38 11.40
CA HIS A 60 -24.10 19.07 12.33
C HIS A 60 -23.77 18.80 13.81
N LEU A 61 -22.90 17.85 14.15
CA LEU A 61 -22.35 17.75 15.51
C LEU A 61 -21.16 18.68 15.74
N LEU A 62 -20.38 19.02 14.70
CA LEU A 62 -19.19 19.84 14.84
C LEU A 62 -19.54 21.24 15.39
N GLY A 63 -18.81 21.66 16.42
CA GLY A 63 -18.99 22.95 17.12
C GLY A 63 -20.06 22.94 18.22
N ARG A 64 -20.77 21.83 18.45
CA ARG A 64 -21.88 21.76 19.41
C ARG A 64 -21.51 21.04 20.70
N GLN A 65 -20.87 21.78 21.60
CA GLN A 65 -20.36 21.25 22.87
C GLN A 65 -21.44 20.92 23.90
N GLN A 66 -22.71 21.27 23.68
CA GLN A 66 -23.83 21.01 24.58
C GLN A 66 -24.45 19.61 24.40
N LEU A 67 -24.26 18.98 23.24
CA LEU A 67 -24.80 17.65 22.98
C LEU A 67 -24.00 16.59 23.73
N ARG A 68 -24.66 15.51 24.16
CA ARG A 68 -24.07 14.39 24.89
C ARG A 68 -24.48 13.06 24.26
N LEU A 69 -23.59 12.08 24.33
CA LEU A 69 -23.96 10.70 24.09
C LEU A 69 -24.51 10.09 25.37
N THR A 70 -25.44 9.14 25.23
CA THR A 70 -25.95 8.32 26.33
C THR A 70 -25.55 6.86 26.13
N ALA A 71 -25.44 6.12 27.23
CA ALA A 71 -25.21 4.69 27.18
C ALA A 71 -26.39 3.98 26.48
N PRO A 72 -26.15 2.85 25.79
CA PRO A 72 -27.20 2.06 25.17
C PRO A 72 -28.29 1.67 26.16
N GLY A 73 -29.55 1.80 25.77
CA GLY A 73 -30.70 1.44 26.61
C GLY A 73 -31.07 2.46 27.70
N ALA A 74 -30.42 3.63 27.73
CA ALA A 74 -30.88 4.73 28.59
C ALA A 74 -32.26 5.26 28.12
N ASP A 75 -33.07 5.76 29.07
CA ASP A 75 -34.31 6.47 28.76
C ASP A 75 -33.97 7.78 28.05
N ALA A 76 -34.31 7.88 26.76
CA ALA A 76 -33.96 9.02 25.91
C ALA A 76 -35.15 9.55 25.11
N ALA A 77 -35.06 10.84 24.76
CA ALA A 77 -36.00 11.65 23.99
C ALA A 77 -36.35 11.07 22.59
N PRO A 78 -37.44 11.53 21.94
CA PRO A 78 -38.06 10.85 20.79
C PRO A 78 -37.26 10.81 19.47
N ALA A 79 -36.25 11.67 19.26
CA ALA A 79 -35.38 11.61 18.07
C ALA A 79 -34.01 10.99 18.43
N ARG A 80 -33.97 9.65 18.46
CA ARG A 80 -32.82 8.84 18.91
C ARG A 80 -32.08 8.27 17.71
N PHE A 81 -30.80 8.57 17.58
CA PHE A 81 -29.86 7.83 16.75
C PHE A 81 -29.08 6.84 17.60
N VAL A 82 -28.73 5.71 16.99
CA VAL A 82 -27.91 4.66 17.61
C VAL A 82 -26.57 4.62 16.92
N LEU A 83 -25.50 4.70 17.70
CA LEU A 83 -24.13 4.63 17.23
C LEU A 83 -23.63 3.21 17.42
N ALA A 84 -23.26 2.57 16.31
CA ALA A 84 -22.67 1.24 16.30
C ALA A 84 -21.22 1.32 15.83
N HIS A 85 -20.33 0.60 16.52
CA HIS A 85 -18.91 0.57 16.22
C HIS A 85 -18.48 -0.87 15.99
N SER A 86 -18.18 -1.21 14.74
CA SER A 86 -18.01 -2.60 14.34
C SER A 86 -16.71 -3.23 14.83
N ALA A 87 -16.59 -4.56 14.73
CA ALA A 87 -15.33 -5.26 14.95
C ALA A 87 -14.21 -4.82 13.97
N LEU A 88 -14.58 -4.19 12.85
CA LEU A 88 -13.66 -3.56 11.92
C LEU A 88 -13.34 -2.10 12.30
N GLY A 89 -13.79 -1.59 13.44
CA GLY A 89 -13.52 -0.22 13.87
C GLY A 89 -14.22 0.83 13.01
N ARG A 90 -15.32 0.46 12.33
CA ARG A 90 -16.14 1.40 11.55
C ARG A 90 -17.27 1.92 12.41
N LEU A 91 -17.41 3.23 12.50
CA LEU A 91 -18.59 3.88 13.07
C LEU A 91 -19.73 3.86 12.04
N THR A 92 -20.94 3.54 12.49
CA THR A 92 -22.19 3.73 11.74
C THR A 92 -23.23 4.37 12.66
N ILE A 93 -24.12 5.17 12.08
CA ILE A 93 -25.19 5.88 12.79
C ILE A 93 -26.52 5.44 12.21
N HIS A 94 -27.41 4.95 13.07
CA HIS A 94 -28.67 4.31 12.68
C HIS A 94 -29.87 5.03 13.28
N GLU A 95 -30.99 4.96 12.57
CA GLU A 95 -32.30 5.38 13.07
C GLU A 95 -33.07 4.12 13.47
N PRO A 96 -33.41 3.91 14.76
CA PRO A 96 -34.15 2.73 15.21
C PRO A 96 -35.43 2.44 14.41
N ALA A 97 -36.11 3.49 13.95
CA ALA A 97 -37.33 3.39 13.15
C ALA A 97 -37.14 2.66 11.81
N ARG A 98 -35.91 2.51 11.31
CA ARG A 98 -35.60 1.84 10.04
C ARG A 98 -35.37 0.33 10.17
N GLY A 99 -35.27 -0.22 11.39
CA GLY A 99 -35.24 -1.66 11.64
C GLY A 99 -33.94 -2.39 11.27
N ASP A 100 -32.84 -1.69 10.97
CA ASP A 100 -31.55 -2.23 10.53
C ASP A 100 -30.44 -2.20 11.61
N LEU A 101 -30.82 -2.19 12.90
CA LEU A 101 -29.89 -2.00 14.01
C LEU A 101 -28.94 -3.20 14.26
N PRO A 102 -27.61 -3.00 14.26
CA PRO A 102 -26.65 -4.02 14.64
C PRO A 102 -26.52 -4.09 16.18
N VAL A 103 -27.46 -4.77 16.85
CA VAL A 103 -27.61 -4.77 18.32
C VAL A 103 -26.31 -5.09 19.08
N GLU A 104 -25.50 -6.03 18.57
CA GLU A 104 -24.25 -6.46 19.23
C GLU A 104 -23.09 -5.46 19.10
N GLU A 105 -23.20 -4.47 18.20
CA GLU A 105 -22.16 -3.48 17.93
C GLU A 105 -22.51 -2.08 18.47
N VAL A 106 -23.68 -1.93 19.12
CA VAL A 106 -24.13 -0.65 19.67
C VAL A 106 -23.23 -0.22 20.83
N VAL A 107 -22.69 1.00 20.73
CA VAL A 107 -21.79 1.57 21.74
C VAL A 107 -22.34 2.80 22.44
N ALA A 108 -23.25 3.53 21.79
CA ALA A 108 -23.81 4.76 22.33
C ALA A 108 -25.08 5.17 21.60
N GLU A 109 -25.74 6.18 22.13
CA GLU A 109 -26.92 6.79 21.55
C GLU A 109 -26.80 8.29 21.54
N LEU A 110 -27.45 8.91 20.57
CA LEU A 110 -27.42 10.34 20.32
C LEU A 110 -28.84 10.85 20.14
N ALA A 111 -29.27 11.73 21.04
CA ALA A 111 -30.52 12.46 20.88
C ALA A 111 -30.24 13.83 20.23
N LEU A 112 -30.92 14.12 19.13
CA LEU A 112 -30.82 15.42 18.44
C LEU A 112 -32.15 16.19 18.54
N PRO A 113 -32.10 17.53 18.70
CA PRO A 113 -33.31 18.36 18.59
C PRO A 113 -33.94 18.29 17.20
N GLY A 114 -35.27 18.40 17.11
CA GLY A 114 -36.02 18.32 15.84
C GLY A 114 -35.52 19.27 14.75
N TRP A 115 -35.23 20.53 15.09
CA TRP A 115 -34.68 21.52 14.14
C TRP A 115 -33.34 21.07 13.53
N MET A 116 -32.55 20.27 14.24
CA MET A 116 -31.28 19.75 13.71
C MET A 116 -31.53 18.61 12.73
N ILE A 117 -32.54 17.78 12.97
CA ILE A 117 -32.99 16.76 12.02
C ILE A 117 -33.44 17.43 10.72
N GLU A 118 -34.23 18.49 10.82
CA GLU A 118 -34.68 19.27 9.65
C GLU A 118 -33.48 19.80 8.86
N MET A 119 -32.49 20.40 9.52
CA MET A 119 -31.26 20.86 8.85
C MET A 119 -30.46 19.71 8.18
N ILE A 120 -30.36 18.56 8.86
CA ILE A 120 -29.69 17.37 8.31
C ILE A 120 -30.43 16.89 7.06
N ASP A 121 -31.76 16.87 7.08
CA ASP A 121 -32.59 16.45 5.95
C ASP A 121 -32.49 17.46 4.79
N GLU A 122 -32.46 18.76 5.06
CA GLU A 122 -32.21 19.81 4.07
C GLU A 122 -30.84 19.68 3.38
N GLU A 123 -29.78 19.28 4.09
CA GLU A 123 -28.46 19.00 3.49
C GLU A 123 -28.45 17.66 2.73
N TRP A 124 -29.09 16.64 3.29
CA TRP A 124 -29.03 15.27 2.76
C TRP A 124 -29.87 15.07 1.50
N LEU A 125 -31.07 15.65 1.41
CA LEU A 125 -31.98 15.43 0.29
C LEU A 125 -31.37 15.85 -1.08
N PRO A 126 -30.73 17.02 -1.23
CA PRO A 126 -30.04 17.37 -2.47
C PRO A 126 -28.87 16.43 -2.78
N ALA A 127 -28.11 16.00 -1.76
CA ALA A 127 -26.99 15.09 -1.94
C ALA A 127 -27.45 13.68 -2.38
N GLN A 128 -28.58 13.22 -1.85
CA GLN A 128 -29.26 11.99 -2.25
C GLN A 128 -29.71 12.07 -3.72
N ALA A 129 -30.35 13.17 -4.11
CA ALA A 129 -30.80 13.37 -5.49
C ALA A 129 -29.63 13.39 -6.49
N GLU A 130 -28.52 14.01 -6.12
CA GLU A 130 -27.29 13.99 -6.91
C GLU A 130 -26.68 12.59 -7.00
N GLU A 131 -26.64 11.82 -5.90
CA GLU A 131 -26.21 10.42 -5.92
C GLU A 131 -27.07 9.57 -6.86
N GLU A 132 -28.38 9.73 -6.83
CA GLU A 132 -29.29 9.03 -7.74
C GLU A 132 -29.06 9.43 -9.20
N TYR A 133 -28.85 10.73 -9.47
CA TYR A 133 -28.54 11.22 -10.81
C TYR A 133 -27.24 10.60 -11.36
N GLN A 134 -26.17 10.62 -10.55
CA GLN A 134 -24.87 10.08 -10.94
C GLN A 134 -24.89 8.55 -11.09
N ARG A 135 -25.65 7.83 -10.25
CA ARG A 135 -25.84 6.37 -10.37
C ARG A 135 -26.46 5.97 -11.71
N ARG A 136 -27.38 6.77 -12.26
CA ARG A 136 -27.97 6.50 -13.58
C ARG A 136 -26.94 6.47 -14.70
N GLU A 137 -25.81 7.16 -14.55
CA GLU A 137 -24.71 7.07 -15.52
C GLU A 137 -24.06 5.68 -15.50
N LEU A 138 -23.74 5.17 -14.32
CA LEU A 138 -23.16 3.83 -14.15
C LEU A 138 -24.14 2.74 -14.56
N ASP A 139 -25.42 2.89 -14.22
CA ASP A 139 -26.46 1.96 -14.68
C ASP A 139 -26.56 1.97 -16.21
N ARG A 140 -26.53 3.13 -16.87
CA ARG A 140 -26.52 3.21 -18.34
C ARG A 140 -25.31 2.51 -18.94
N MET A 141 -24.12 2.68 -18.35
CA MET A 141 -22.92 1.97 -18.81
C MET A 141 -23.09 0.45 -18.72
N LEU A 142 -23.61 -0.06 -17.59
CA LEU A 142 -23.88 -1.49 -17.44
C LEU A 142 -24.90 -2.01 -18.45
N HIS A 143 -25.95 -1.23 -18.72
CA HIS A 143 -26.95 -1.57 -19.74
C HIS A 143 -26.31 -1.64 -21.14
N THR A 144 -25.41 -0.71 -21.47
CA THR A 144 -24.64 -0.74 -22.72
C THR A 144 -23.79 -2.01 -22.80
N TRP A 145 -23.04 -2.34 -21.74
CA TRP A 145 -22.21 -3.56 -21.72
C TRP A 145 -23.03 -4.85 -21.81
N HIS A 146 -24.25 -4.84 -21.26
CA HIS A 146 -25.15 -5.97 -21.41
C HIS A 146 -25.69 -6.08 -22.84
N ALA A 147 -26.09 -4.95 -23.44
CA ALA A 147 -26.63 -4.90 -24.78
C ALA A 147 -25.61 -5.26 -25.87
N ASP A 148 -24.33 -4.90 -25.68
CA ASP A 148 -23.24 -5.22 -26.61
C ASP A 148 -22.57 -6.58 -26.33
N GLY A 149 -22.98 -7.29 -25.27
CA GLY A 149 -22.45 -8.60 -24.88
C GLY A 149 -21.12 -8.58 -24.12
N SER A 150 -20.54 -7.41 -23.85
CA SER A 150 -19.24 -7.29 -23.15
C SER A 150 -19.32 -7.43 -21.62
N LEU A 151 -20.52 -7.42 -21.02
CA LEU A 151 -20.67 -7.43 -19.56
C LEU A 151 -20.04 -8.67 -18.89
N ALA A 152 -20.18 -9.85 -19.49
CA ALA A 152 -19.64 -11.09 -18.92
C ALA A 152 -18.11 -11.03 -18.83
N GLU A 153 -17.44 -10.58 -19.90
CA GLU A 153 -16.00 -10.38 -19.92
C GLU A 153 -15.56 -9.37 -18.87
N ARG A 154 -16.26 -8.23 -18.77
CA ARG A 154 -15.97 -7.19 -17.77
C ARG A 154 -16.15 -7.64 -16.33
N LEU A 155 -17.11 -8.53 -16.08
CA LEU A 155 -17.30 -9.13 -14.77
C LEU A 155 -16.13 -10.07 -14.43
N GLU A 156 -15.69 -10.89 -15.39
CA GLU A 156 -14.51 -11.74 -15.19
C GLU A 156 -13.24 -10.93 -14.93
N GLU A 157 -13.07 -9.80 -15.62
CA GLU A 157 -11.98 -8.85 -15.35
C GLU A 157 -12.03 -8.35 -13.91
N VAL A 158 -13.19 -7.88 -13.43
CA VAL A 158 -13.37 -7.41 -12.05
C VAL A 158 -13.05 -8.51 -11.04
N ILE A 159 -13.51 -9.75 -11.29
CA ILE A 159 -13.23 -10.90 -10.44
C ILE A 159 -11.72 -11.17 -10.39
N ASP A 160 -11.06 -11.26 -11.54
CA ASP A 160 -9.62 -11.48 -11.61
C ASP A 160 -8.87 -10.38 -10.87
N TRP A 161 -9.17 -9.11 -11.12
CA TRP A 161 -8.48 -7.99 -10.47
C TRP A 161 -8.67 -7.99 -8.94
N VAL A 162 -9.89 -8.26 -8.46
CA VAL A 162 -10.18 -8.36 -7.02
C VAL A 162 -9.40 -9.52 -6.39
N GLU A 163 -9.16 -10.62 -7.10
CA GLU A 163 -8.34 -11.76 -6.63
C GLU A 163 -6.82 -11.50 -6.63
N ARG A 164 -6.33 -10.51 -7.40
CA ARG A 164 -4.89 -10.19 -7.52
C ARG A 164 -4.40 -9.01 -6.70
N VAL A 165 -5.24 -8.37 -5.89
CA VAL A 165 -4.78 -7.38 -4.88
C VAL A 165 -4.52 -8.04 -3.52
N GLU A 166 -4.07 -7.31 -2.51
CA GLU A 166 -3.90 -7.90 -1.16
C GLU A 166 -5.19 -7.80 -0.34
N THR A 167 -5.89 -6.66 -0.40
CA THR A 167 -7.12 -6.44 0.36
C THR A 167 -8.08 -5.51 -0.35
N VAL A 168 -9.35 -5.88 -0.35
CA VAL A 168 -10.48 -5.02 -0.69
C VAL A 168 -11.36 -4.90 0.56
N LEU A 169 -11.72 -3.68 0.95
CA LEU A 169 -12.63 -3.40 2.04
C LEU A 169 -13.44 -2.15 1.70
N ILE A 170 -14.43 -2.29 0.84
CA ILE A 170 -15.24 -1.16 0.36
C ILE A 170 -16.62 -1.23 0.99
N PHE A 171 -17.13 -0.07 1.40
CA PHE A 171 -18.48 0.06 1.91
C PHE A 171 -19.37 0.65 0.84
N ILE A 172 -20.57 0.10 0.65
CA ILE A 172 -21.61 0.71 -0.17
C ILE A 172 -22.88 0.70 0.66
N GLU A 173 -23.32 1.88 1.09
CA GLU A 173 -24.36 2.04 2.09
C GLU A 173 -24.03 1.21 3.35
N ARG A 174 -24.90 0.25 3.68
CA ARG A 174 -24.77 -0.68 4.80
C ARG A 174 -24.01 -1.95 4.44
N ARG A 175 -23.76 -2.24 3.15
CA ARG A 175 -23.10 -3.47 2.72
C ARG A 175 -21.58 -3.34 2.71
N VAL A 176 -20.90 -4.45 3.00
CA VAL A 176 -19.44 -4.56 2.98
C VAL A 176 -19.02 -5.47 1.83
N PHE A 177 -18.25 -4.91 0.91
CA PHE A 177 -17.62 -5.60 -0.21
C PHE A 177 -16.16 -5.82 0.16
N SER A 178 -15.83 -7.04 0.57
CA SER A 178 -14.55 -7.35 1.20
C SER A 178 -13.91 -8.60 0.66
N ARG A 179 -12.59 -8.52 0.55
CA ARG A 179 -11.66 -9.64 0.42
C ARG A 179 -10.47 -9.27 1.29
N SER A 180 -10.29 -9.93 2.42
CA SER A 180 -9.16 -9.68 3.30
C SER A 180 -8.80 -10.91 4.12
N ASP A 181 -7.51 -11.06 4.44
CA ASP A 181 -7.02 -12.09 5.39
C ASP A 181 -7.35 -11.74 6.86
N SER A 182 -7.85 -10.52 7.12
CA SER A 182 -8.20 -10.04 8.47
C SER A 182 -9.70 -9.85 8.71
N GLY A 183 -10.54 -10.01 7.68
CA GLY A 183 -12.00 -9.82 7.73
C GLY A 183 -12.77 -10.97 7.07
N SER A 184 -14.08 -10.79 6.88
CA SER A 184 -14.88 -11.67 6.03
C SER A 184 -14.48 -11.50 4.57
N SER A 185 -14.61 -12.56 3.77
CA SER A 185 -14.44 -12.50 2.32
C SER A 185 -15.84 -12.58 1.70
N THR A 186 -16.42 -11.43 1.37
CA THR A 186 -17.77 -11.34 0.79
C THR A 186 -17.75 -11.30 -0.74
N LEU A 187 -16.60 -11.00 -1.36
CA LEU A 187 -16.49 -10.81 -2.81
C LEU A 187 -16.22 -12.09 -3.61
N ILE A 188 -15.37 -12.97 -3.09
CA ILE A 188 -14.79 -14.13 -3.81
C ILE A 188 -15.11 -15.43 -3.07
N ARG A 189 -14.88 -16.60 -3.71
CA ARG A 189 -15.10 -17.96 -3.16
C ARG A 189 -16.54 -18.16 -2.65
N ASP A 190 -17.47 -18.36 -3.59
CA ASP A 190 -18.94 -18.37 -3.37
C ASP A 190 -19.53 -17.03 -2.88
N GLY A 191 -18.76 -15.95 -3.04
CA GLY A 191 -19.16 -14.58 -2.69
C GLY A 191 -20.03 -13.89 -3.75
N VAL A 192 -20.21 -12.57 -3.57
CA VAL A 192 -21.08 -11.73 -4.39
C VAL A 192 -20.72 -11.82 -5.87
N LEU A 193 -19.44 -11.69 -6.24
CA LEU A 193 -19.06 -11.58 -7.65
C LEU A 193 -19.28 -12.88 -8.45
N PRO A 194 -18.89 -14.08 -7.98
CA PRO A 194 -19.29 -15.33 -8.62
C PRO A 194 -20.80 -15.48 -8.79
N ALA A 195 -21.60 -15.08 -7.80
CA ALA A 195 -23.07 -15.17 -7.85
C ALA A 195 -23.73 -14.20 -8.86
N LEU A 196 -23.00 -13.18 -9.35
CA LEU A 196 -23.49 -12.29 -10.41
C LEU A 196 -23.53 -12.98 -11.78
N ARG A 197 -22.71 -14.02 -12.00
CA ARG A 197 -22.67 -14.77 -13.27
C ARG A 197 -24.00 -15.42 -13.61
N GLU A 198 -24.68 -15.91 -12.58
CA GLU A 198 -25.89 -16.71 -12.71
C GLU A 198 -27.17 -15.86 -12.75
N ARG A 199 -27.05 -14.52 -12.70
CA ARG A 199 -28.19 -13.60 -12.61
C ARG A 199 -28.12 -12.52 -13.69
N PRO A 200 -29.24 -12.20 -14.36
CA PRO A 200 -29.27 -11.07 -15.29
C PRO A 200 -29.03 -9.74 -14.54
N PRO A 201 -28.48 -8.70 -15.20
CA PRO A 201 -28.11 -7.45 -14.53
C PRO A 201 -29.28 -6.68 -13.89
N ALA A 202 -30.50 -6.93 -14.38
CA ALA A 202 -31.73 -6.39 -13.80
C ALA A 202 -31.97 -6.91 -12.37
N ASP A 203 -31.50 -8.11 -12.05
CA ASP A 203 -31.64 -8.75 -10.74
C ASP A 203 -30.48 -8.43 -9.79
N TRP A 204 -29.49 -7.69 -10.27
CA TRP A 204 -28.42 -7.19 -9.42
C TRP A 204 -28.99 -6.10 -8.51
N SER A 205 -28.52 -6.05 -7.27
CA SER A 205 -28.82 -4.93 -6.38
C SER A 205 -28.16 -3.63 -6.87
N PRO A 206 -28.67 -2.45 -6.46
CA PRO A 206 -28.01 -1.17 -6.76
C PRO A 206 -26.55 -1.10 -6.30
N GLU A 207 -26.20 -1.73 -5.16
CA GLU A 207 -24.82 -1.74 -4.67
C GLU A 207 -23.91 -2.64 -5.53
N GLU A 208 -24.42 -3.77 -6.03
CA GLU A 208 -23.68 -4.67 -6.92
C GLU A 208 -23.38 -3.99 -8.26
N ARG A 209 -24.38 -3.33 -8.86
CA ARG A 209 -24.21 -2.53 -10.08
C ARG A 209 -23.16 -1.43 -9.88
N LEU A 210 -23.31 -0.64 -8.81
CA LEU A 210 -22.37 0.41 -8.46
C LEU A 210 -20.95 -0.15 -8.30
N PHE A 211 -20.77 -1.25 -7.58
CA PHE A 211 -19.47 -1.88 -7.37
C PHE A 211 -18.81 -2.27 -8.70
N VAL A 212 -19.48 -3.10 -9.52
CA VAL A 212 -18.89 -3.61 -10.77
C VAL A 212 -18.52 -2.48 -11.73
N ALA A 213 -19.41 -1.51 -11.95
CA ALA A 213 -19.14 -0.38 -12.84
C ALA A 213 -18.01 0.52 -12.32
N SER A 214 -17.97 0.77 -11.01
CA SER A 214 -16.93 1.62 -10.40
C SER A 214 -15.55 0.97 -10.44
N ILE A 215 -15.44 -0.34 -10.17
CA ILE A 215 -14.15 -1.04 -10.22
C ILE A 215 -13.58 -1.04 -11.64
N GLN A 216 -14.42 -1.23 -12.66
CA GLN A 216 -14.06 -1.08 -14.07
C GLN A 216 -13.47 0.30 -14.37
N LEU A 217 -14.11 1.38 -13.90
CA LEU A 217 -13.61 2.73 -14.10
C LEU A 217 -12.31 2.99 -13.33
N LEU A 218 -12.24 2.60 -12.07
CA LEU A 218 -11.06 2.83 -11.22
C LEU A 218 -9.82 2.13 -11.78
N PHE A 219 -9.97 0.91 -12.28
CA PHE A 219 -8.86 0.16 -12.87
C PHE A 219 -8.24 0.90 -14.07
N ARG A 220 -9.04 1.58 -14.89
CA ARG A 220 -8.56 2.33 -16.07
C ARG A 220 -7.69 3.55 -15.71
N THR A 221 -7.80 4.05 -14.48
CA THR A 221 -7.00 5.21 -14.01
C THR A 221 -5.54 4.90 -13.66
N GLY A 222 -5.07 3.66 -13.89
CA GLY A 222 -3.69 3.25 -13.59
C GLY A 222 -3.55 1.87 -12.95
N ARG A 223 -4.36 0.88 -13.37
CA ARG A 223 -4.36 -0.54 -12.98
C ARG A 223 -4.93 -0.82 -11.57
N ALA A 224 -4.79 -2.06 -11.10
CA ALA A 224 -5.54 -2.68 -10.01
C ALA A 224 -5.47 -2.00 -8.64
N VAL A 225 -4.37 -1.32 -8.31
CA VAL A 225 -4.20 -0.75 -6.96
C VAL A 225 -5.12 0.47 -6.75
N ARG A 226 -5.85 0.90 -7.78
CA ARG A 226 -6.70 2.11 -7.77
C ARG A 226 -8.00 1.97 -7.01
N PHE A 227 -8.58 0.77 -6.93
CA PHE A 227 -9.76 0.58 -6.10
C PHE A 227 -9.42 0.36 -4.62
N GLU A 228 -8.16 0.06 -4.28
CA GLU A 228 -7.69 0.05 -2.88
C GLU A 228 -7.67 1.47 -2.26
N GLU A 229 -7.83 2.53 -3.07
CA GLU A 229 -8.04 3.90 -2.58
C GLU A 229 -9.43 4.08 -1.92
N PHE A 230 -10.37 3.17 -2.17
CA PHE A 230 -11.69 3.11 -1.52
C PHE A 230 -11.73 2.17 -0.30
N ASN A 231 -10.61 1.55 0.06
CA ASN A 231 -10.58 0.71 1.25
C ASN A 231 -10.91 1.54 2.50
N GLY A 232 -11.80 1.01 3.34
CA GLY A 232 -12.33 1.68 4.52
C GLY A 232 -13.28 2.85 4.26
N ARG A 233 -13.70 3.06 3.00
CA ARG A 233 -14.53 4.20 2.58
C ARG A 233 -15.87 3.77 1.98
N GLN A 234 -16.82 4.69 1.96
CA GLN A 234 -18.00 4.61 1.13
C GLN A 234 -17.62 4.79 -0.34
N LEU A 235 -18.02 3.84 -1.16
CA LEU A 235 -18.11 3.99 -2.59
C LEU A 235 -19.55 4.35 -2.94
N SER A 236 -19.70 5.54 -3.50
CA SER A 236 -20.92 6.12 -4.07
C SER A 236 -20.58 6.73 -5.44
N ALA A 237 -21.57 6.93 -6.31
CA ALA A 237 -21.34 7.55 -7.61
C ALA A 237 -20.77 8.98 -7.49
N VAL A 238 -21.26 9.75 -6.51
CA VAL A 238 -20.73 11.09 -6.18
C VAL A 238 -19.28 11.03 -5.70
N SER A 239 -18.95 10.10 -4.80
CA SER A 239 -17.57 9.96 -4.31
C SER A 239 -16.61 9.53 -5.43
N LEU A 240 -17.06 8.65 -6.34
CA LEU A 240 -16.28 8.23 -7.50
C LEU A 240 -15.99 9.43 -8.42
N ARG A 241 -17.01 10.21 -8.79
CA ARG A 241 -16.83 11.43 -9.59
C ARG A 241 -15.85 12.39 -8.93
N LYS A 242 -16.01 12.65 -7.63
CA LYS A 242 -15.14 13.53 -6.86
C LYS A 242 -13.69 13.08 -6.92
N VAL A 243 -13.43 11.78 -6.73
CA VAL A 243 -12.08 11.19 -6.80
C VAL A 243 -11.48 11.35 -8.20
N LEU A 244 -12.21 10.98 -9.26
CA LEU A 244 -11.73 11.07 -10.63
C LEU A 244 -11.45 12.52 -11.05
N THR A 245 -12.37 13.44 -10.74
CA THR A 245 -12.22 14.88 -11.03
C THR A 245 -11.02 15.47 -10.28
N THR A 246 -10.90 15.18 -8.98
CA THR A 246 -9.78 15.66 -8.15
C THR A 246 -8.45 15.15 -8.68
N ARG A 247 -8.40 13.89 -9.13
CA ARG A 247 -7.20 13.28 -9.70
C ARG A 247 -6.80 13.92 -11.01
N CYS A 248 -7.72 14.06 -11.97
CA CYS A 248 -7.45 14.75 -13.24
C CYS A 248 -6.92 16.16 -12.97
N ALA A 249 -7.59 16.91 -12.09
CA ALA A 249 -7.15 18.26 -11.73
C ALA A 249 -5.77 18.29 -11.05
N ALA A 250 -5.45 17.30 -10.21
CA ALA A 250 -4.12 17.20 -9.59
C ALA A 250 -3.03 16.89 -10.61
N TYR A 251 -3.28 15.98 -11.54
CA TYR A 251 -2.34 15.63 -12.60
C TYR A 251 -2.12 16.79 -13.58
N LEU A 252 -3.18 17.45 -14.06
CA LEU A 252 -3.07 18.63 -14.90
C LEU A 252 -2.22 19.71 -14.21
N ARG A 253 -2.48 20.01 -12.94
CA ARG A 253 -1.66 20.97 -12.18
C ARG A 253 -0.19 20.56 -12.08
N ALA A 254 0.10 19.28 -11.88
CA ALA A 254 1.48 18.79 -11.82
C ALA A 254 2.22 18.92 -13.16
N LEU A 255 1.47 18.91 -14.27
CA LEU A 255 1.96 19.15 -15.63
C LEU A 255 1.98 20.64 -16.00
N GLY A 256 1.61 21.54 -15.08
CA GLY A 256 1.53 22.98 -15.34
C GLY A 256 0.28 23.41 -16.14
N GLU A 257 -0.66 22.50 -16.35
CA GLU A 257 -1.92 22.74 -17.05
C GLU A 257 -3.02 23.21 -16.10
N GLN A 258 -3.95 24.02 -16.63
CA GLN A 258 -5.11 24.49 -15.87
C GLN A 258 -6.26 23.50 -16.01
N ALA A 259 -6.85 23.11 -14.88
CA ALA A 259 -8.11 22.38 -14.89
C ALA A 259 -9.21 23.29 -15.46
N THR A 260 -9.78 22.91 -16.60
CA THR A 260 -10.87 23.64 -17.25
C THR A 260 -12.22 23.26 -16.64
N GLY A 261 -13.27 24.03 -16.98
CA GLY A 261 -14.65 23.69 -16.61
C GLY A 261 -15.13 22.36 -17.20
N GLU A 262 -14.43 21.82 -18.20
CA GLU A 262 -14.78 20.57 -18.90
C GLU A 262 -14.75 19.36 -17.97
N LEU A 263 -13.87 19.35 -16.95
CA LEU A 263 -13.84 18.27 -15.95
C LEU A 263 -15.16 18.14 -15.18
N SER A 264 -15.89 19.24 -15.00
CA SER A 264 -17.16 19.23 -14.26
C SER A 264 -18.32 18.65 -15.07
N THR A 265 -18.22 18.69 -16.40
CA THR A 265 -19.25 18.20 -17.33
C THR A 265 -18.91 16.85 -17.96
N ALA A 266 -17.65 16.41 -17.88
CA ALA A 266 -17.21 15.11 -18.39
C ALA A 266 -17.92 13.95 -17.70
N THR A 267 -18.16 12.87 -18.44
CA THR A 267 -18.64 11.59 -17.92
C THR A 267 -17.59 10.93 -17.02
N LEU A 268 -18.02 10.01 -16.14
CA LEU A 268 -17.15 9.19 -15.32
C LEU A 268 -16.17 8.37 -16.18
N ALA A 269 -16.61 7.90 -17.35
CA ALA A 269 -15.77 7.19 -18.29
C ALA A 269 -14.68 8.09 -18.90
N GLU A 270 -15.03 9.30 -19.33
CA GLU A 270 -14.06 10.28 -19.85
C GLU A 270 -13.06 10.69 -18.77
N LEU A 271 -13.51 10.95 -17.55
CA LEU A 271 -12.62 11.27 -16.43
C LEU A 271 -11.67 10.11 -16.09
N ALA A 272 -12.15 8.87 -16.13
CA ALA A 272 -11.33 7.70 -15.86
C ALA A 272 -10.25 7.49 -16.94
N THR A 273 -10.62 7.66 -18.22
CA THR A 273 -9.70 7.61 -19.35
C THR A 273 -8.66 8.72 -19.26
N LEU A 274 -9.08 9.97 -19.06
CA LEU A 274 -8.18 11.12 -18.92
C LEU A 274 -7.19 10.92 -17.77
N ALA A 275 -7.65 10.46 -16.61
CA ALA A 275 -6.73 10.15 -15.50
C ALA A 275 -5.72 9.05 -15.86
N GLY A 276 -6.14 8.07 -16.66
CA GLY A 276 -5.26 7.00 -17.16
C GLY A 276 -4.22 7.50 -18.16
N GLU A 277 -4.57 8.45 -19.04
CA GLU A 277 -3.64 9.06 -20.00
C GLU A 277 -2.63 9.99 -19.30
N LEU A 278 -3.12 10.79 -18.35
CA LEU A 278 -2.29 11.75 -17.62
C LEU A 278 -1.26 11.09 -16.68
N VAL A 279 -1.49 9.85 -16.23
CA VAL A 279 -0.60 9.21 -15.23
C VAL A 279 0.80 8.98 -15.77
N GLU A 280 0.94 8.60 -17.05
CA GLU A 280 2.23 8.35 -17.68
C GLU A 280 3.01 9.66 -17.89
N LEU A 281 2.30 10.73 -18.26
CA LEU A 281 2.86 12.07 -18.39
C LEU A 281 3.36 12.58 -17.03
N VAL A 282 2.58 12.38 -15.97
CA VAL A 282 2.98 12.75 -14.60
C VAL A 282 4.21 11.96 -14.16
N ASP A 283 4.27 10.65 -14.44
CA ASP A 283 5.44 9.83 -14.13
C ASP A 283 6.71 10.28 -14.88
N GLY A 284 6.56 10.91 -16.06
CA GLY A 284 7.66 11.52 -16.82
C GLY A 284 8.00 12.96 -16.43
N SER A 285 7.26 13.58 -15.52
CA SER A 285 7.39 15.00 -15.15
C SER A 285 8.34 15.24 -13.96
N GLY A 286 8.41 16.49 -13.48
CA GLY A 286 9.08 16.91 -12.23
C GLY A 286 8.38 16.42 -10.94
N HIS A 287 7.36 15.57 -11.04
CA HIS A 287 6.66 14.99 -9.89
C HIS A 287 6.90 13.50 -9.76
N ILE A 288 6.81 12.99 -8.53
CA ILE A 288 6.64 11.56 -8.28
C ILE A 288 5.29 11.29 -7.64
N ARG A 289 4.70 10.15 -7.98
CA ARG A 289 3.54 9.61 -7.27
C ARG A 289 4.01 8.78 -6.09
N TYR A 290 3.35 8.93 -4.95
CA TYR A 290 3.54 8.04 -3.79
C TYR A 290 2.21 7.80 -3.10
N ARG A 291 2.15 6.79 -2.22
CA ARG A 291 0.95 6.49 -1.45
C ARG A 291 1.15 6.63 0.06
N ARG A 292 0.08 6.99 0.76
CA ARG A 292 -0.03 6.77 2.20
C ARG A 292 -1.04 5.67 2.48
N ILE A 293 -0.67 4.74 3.35
CA ILE A 293 -1.46 3.57 3.68
C ILE A 293 -1.82 3.62 5.16
N ASN A 294 -3.11 3.53 5.48
CA ASN A 294 -3.53 3.35 6.86
C ASN A 294 -3.80 1.86 7.12
N GLY A 295 -3.01 1.24 7.97
CA GLY A 295 -3.09 -0.19 8.29
C GLY A 295 -4.40 -0.61 8.99
N LEU A 296 -5.18 0.33 9.54
CA LEU A 296 -6.47 0.05 10.17
C LEU A 296 -7.61 -0.08 9.17
N THR A 297 -7.58 0.74 8.12
CA THR A 297 -8.63 0.84 7.10
C THR A 297 -8.24 0.21 5.77
N TYR A 298 -6.95 -0.07 5.57
CA TYR A 298 -6.34 -0.47 4.31
C TYR A 298 -6.44 0.56 3.18
N ALA A 299 -6.90 1.77 3.48
CA ALA A 299 -6.97 2.89 2.54
C ALA A 299 -5.58 3.20 2.01
N LYS A 300 -5.44 3.24 0.68
CA LYS A 300 -4.20 3.65 0.00
C LYS A 300 -4.44 4.97 -0.72
N ASP A 301 -4.04 6.08 -0.12
CA ASP A 301 -4.22 7.41 -0.73
C ASP A 301 -3.03 7.76 -1.61
N GLU A 302 -3.26 8.15 -2.86
CA GLU A 302 -2.20 8.67 -3.73
C GLU A 302 -1.99 10.18 -3.54
N TYR A 303 -0.71 10.58 -3.58
CA TYR A 303 -0.26 11.95 -3.52
C TYR A 303 0.82 12.20 -4.57
N LEU A 304 0.97 13.47 -4.94
CA LEU A 304 2.05 13.95 -5.79
C LEU A 304 3.07 14.68 -4.93
N LEU A 305 4.35 14.41 -5.16
CA LEU A 305 5.46 15.09 -4.53
C LEU A 305 6.31 15.76 -5.63
N PRO A 306 6.45 17.09 -5.62
CA PRO A 306 7.46 17.75 -6.44
C PRO A 306 8.84 17.21 -6.08
N TRP A 307 9.53 16.71 -7.09
CA TRP A 307 10.87 16.18 -6.95
C TRP A 307 11.57 16.22 -8.31
N GLU A 308 12.32 17.30 -8.56
CA GLU A 308 12.95 17.53 -9.86
C GLU A 308 14.08 16.55 -10.15
N GLU A 309 14.47 16.43 -11.43
CA GLU A 309 15.47 15.46 -11.89
C GLU A 309 16.80 15.58 -11.14
N GLU A 310 17.28 16.81 -10.90
CA GLU A 310 18.52 17.08 -10.17
C GLU A 310 18.46 16.54 -8.73
N GLN A 311 17.28 16.60 -8.11
CA GLN A 311 17.07 16.14 -6.76
C GLN A 311 16.93 14.61 -6.65
N ARG A 312 16.59 13.94 -7.77
CA ARG A 312 16.56 12.47 -7.92
C ARG A 312 17.94 11.88 -8.13
N SER A 313 18.94 12.74 -8.40
CA SER A 313 20.33 12.35 -8.54
C SER A 313 20.84 11.61 -7.31
N GLN A 314 21.79 10.70 -7.55
CA GLN A 314 22.48 9.90 -6.54
C GLN A 314 23.83 10.51 -6.12
N VAL A 315 24.14 11.72 -6.63
CA VAL A 315 25.41 12.44 -6.38
C VAL A 315 25.65 12.66 -4.88
N GLU A 316 24.61 12.97 -4.12
CA GLU A 316 24.67 13.13 -2.66
C GLU A 316 24.04 11.94 -1.94
N LEU A 317 24.82 10.89 -1.72
CA LEU A 317 24.44 9.75 -0.92
C LEU A 317 25.26 9.63 0.36
N PRO A 318 24.70 9.04 1.42
CA PRO A 318 25.31 9.08 2.74
C PRO A 318 26.70 8.44 2.81
N PRO A 319 27.64 9.04 3.58
CA PRO A 319 28.96 8.47 3.84
C PRO A 319 28.94 7.06 4.45
N THR A 320 27.81 6.63 5.03
CA THR A 320 27.61 5.29 5.59
C THR A 320 27.91 4.19 4.56
N LEU A 321 27.56 4.39 3.28
CA LEU A 321 27.91 3.45 2.21
C LEU A 321 29.42 3.32 1.99
N ARG A 322 30.16 4.42 2.14
CA ARG A 322 31.64 4.42 2.05
C ARG A 322 32.26 3.56 3.14
N THR A 323 31.64 3.59 4.31
CA THR A 323 32.12 2.99 5.54
C THR A 323 31.88 1.48 5.58
N LEU A 324 30.75 1.02 5.05
CA LEU A 324 30.28 -0.37 5.15
C LEU A 324 30.96 -1.36 4.19
N THR A 325 31.73 -0.88 3.21
CA THR A 325 32.30 -1.72 2.15
C THR A 325 33.77 -2.06 2.35
N GLY A 326 34.18 -2.18 3.63
CA GLY A 326 35.52 -2.23 4.24
C GLY A 326 36.63 -3.14 3.68
N THR A 327 36.66 -3.40 2.38
CA THR A 327 37.80 -3.96 1.62
C THR A 327 38.03 -3.22 0.30
N ARG A 328 37.20 -2.23 -0.02
CA ARG A 328 37.27 -1.48 -1.29
C ARG A 328 37.89 -0.11 -1.06
N PRO A 329 38.58 0.47 -2.05
CA PRO A 329 38.65 1.92 -2.11
C PRO A 329 37.19 2.41 -2.07
N GLY A 330 36.84 3.16 -1.02
CA GLY A 330 35.55 3.85 -0.98
C GLY A 330 35.40 4.74 -2.22
N PRO A 331 34.23 5.35 -2.45
CA PRO A 331 34.10 6.32 -3.53
C PRO A 331 35.21 7.36 -3.38
N VAL A 332 35.87 7.70 -4.47
CA VAL A 332 36.88 8.76 -4.45
C VAL A 332 36.17 10.06 -4.05
N ASP A 333 36.87 11.02 -3.44
CA ASP A 333 36.28 12.32 -3.14
C ASP A 333 35.74 12.96 -4.42
N GLY A 334 34.46 13.38 -4.38
CA GLY A 334 33.73 13.89 -5.53
C GLY A 334 33.08 12.84 -6.44
N GLU A 335 33.22 11.55 -6.14
CA GLU A 335 32.60 10.49 -6.92
C GLU A 335 31.12 10.24 -6.55
N ASP A 336 30.25 10.20 -7.57
CA ASP A 336 28.84 9.82 -7.45
C ASP A 336 28.69 8.36 -6.99
N ALA A 337 27.85 8.11 -6.00
CA ALA A 337 27.66 6.79 -5.43
C ALA A 337 27.03 5.78 -6.42
N ALA A 338 26.26 6.23 -7.43
CA ALA A 338 25.84 5.33 -8.50
C ALA A 338 27.04 4.84 -9.35
N ALA A 339 28.03 5.69 -9.59
CA ALA A 339 29.26 5.31 -10.28
C ALA A 339 30.10 4.32 -9.44
N TRP A 340 30.11 4.50 -8.11
CA TRP A 340 30.78 3.58 -7.21
C TRP A 340 30.09 2.20 -7.20
N VAL A 341 28.77 2.15 -7.01
CA VAL A 341 28.00 0.87 -7.06
C VAL A 341 28.27 0.17 -8.37
N ARG A 342 28.25 0.90 -9.49
CA ARG A 342 28.55 0.36 -10.81
C ARG A 342 29.91 -0.34 -10.84
N ARG A 343 30.98 0.37 -10.51
CA ARG A 343 32.34 -0.21 -10.53
C ARG A 343 32.53 -1.34 -9.53
N ALA A 344 31.98 -1.21 -8.32
CA ALA A 344 32.08 -2.24 -7.30
C ALA A 344 31.36 -3.53 -7.73
N THR A 345 30.17 -3.41 -8.32
CA THR A 345 29.43 -4.56 -8.85
C THR A 345 30.16 -5.19 -10.03
N THR A 346 30.66 -4.41 -10.99
CA THR A 346 31.46 -4.97 -12.11
C THR A 346 32.71 -5.70 -11.61
N ALA A 347 33.42 -5.16 -10.62
CA ALA A 347 34.60 -5.79 -10.04
C ALA A 347 34.25 -7.11 -9.34
N ALA A 348 33.20 -7.12 -8.52
CA ALA A 348 32.71 -8.32 -7.85
C ALA A 348 32.28 -9.40 -8.87
N LEU A 349 31.58 -9.01 -9.94
CA LEU A 349 31.16 -9.93 -11.01
C LEU A 349 32.35 -10.59 -11.71
N ARG A 350 33.42 -9.83 -12.02
CA ARG A 350 34.65 -10.40 -12.58
C ARG A 350 35.31 -11.39 -11.63
N GLY A 351 35.32 -11.10 -10.32
CA GLY A 351 35.85 -12.00 -9.30
C GLY A 351 35.09 -13.33 -9.26
N VAL A 352 33.75 -13.27 -9.21
CA VAL A 352 32.89 -14.46 -9.23
C VAL A 352 33.05 -15.25 -10.54
N HIS A 353 33.08 -14.56 -11.69
CA HIS A 353 33.26 -15.21 -13.00
C HIS A 353 34.63 -15.91 -13.10
N ALA A 354 35.67 -15.37 -12.47
CA ALA A 354 36.99 -15.99 -12.41
C ALA A 354 37.11 -17.16 -11.40
N GLY A 355 36.00 -17.60 -10.80
CA GLY A 355 35.94 -18.71 -9.85
C GLY A 355 35.98 -18.32 -8.37
N GLY A 356 35.85 -17.02 -8.06
CA GLY A 356 35.68 -16.52 -6.69
C GLY A 356 34.27 -16.76 -6.13
N ASP A 357 34.08 -16.41 -4.85
CA ASP A 357 32.76 -16.45 -4.21
C ASP A 357 31.97 -15.15 -4.37
N GLU A 358 30.66 -15.21 -4.10
CA GLU A 358 29.72 -14.10 -4.25
C GLU A 358 29.76 -13.06 -3.11
N ARG A 359 30.62 -13.21 -2.09
CA ARG A 359 30.53 -12.41 -0.85
C ARG A 359 30.70 -10.92 -1.09
N GLU A 360 31.54 -10.56 -2.05
CA GLU A 360 31.70 -9.17 -2.45
C GLU A 360 30.40 -8.61 -3.01
N LEU A 361 29.72 -9.37 -3.87
CA LEU A 361 28.46 -8.97 -4.47
C LEU A 361 27.38 -8.77 -3.40
N THR A 362 27.27 -9.72 -2.46
CA THR A 362 26.29 -9.62 -1.36
C THR A 362 26.61 -8.48 -0.41
N GLY A 363 27.89 -8.21 -0.15
CA GLY A 363 28.34 -7.09 0.68
C GLY A 363 27.99 -5.70 0.12
N ILE A 364 27.87 -5.54 -1.21
CA ILE A 364 27.37 -4.30 -1.82
C ILE A 364 25.90 -4.09 -1.43
N LEU A 365 25.09 -5.14 -1.59
CA LEU A 365 23.67 -5.09 -1.29
C LEU A 365 23.42 -4.87 0.21
N GLU A 366 24.19 -5.54 1.07
CA GLU A 366 24.17 -5.32 2.52
C GLU A 366 24.46 -3.86 2.87
N GLY A 367 25.50 -3.27 2.29
CA GLY A 367 25.84 -1.86 2.50
C GLY A 367 24.71 -0.91 2.07
N ILE A 368 24.10 -1.16 0.90
CA ILE A 368 22.93 -0.41 0.40
C ILE A 368 21.75 -0.51 1.36
N VAL A 369 21.41 -1.71 1.81
CA VAL A 369 20.27 -1.93 2.72
C VAL A 369 20.54 -1.30 4.09
N LEU A 370 21.69 -1.54 4.70
CA LEU A 370 22.03 -1.02 6.02
C LEU A 370 22.18 0.51 6.01
N GLY A 371 22.73 1.09 4.95
CA GLY A 371 22.72 2.55 4.76
C GLY A 371 21.31 3.11 4.78
N ALA A 372 20.38 2.50 4.03
CA ALA A 372 18.99 2.94 4.01
C ALA A 372 18.33 2.88 5.41
N VAL A 373 18.67 1.87 6.21
CA VAL A 373 18.20 1.70 7.59
C VAL A 373 18.67 2.84 8.47
N VAL A 374 19.97 3.09 8.50
CA VAL A 374 20.60 4.08 9.37
C VAL A 374 20.17 5.49 9.00
N ASP A 375 20.24 5.84 7.72
CA ASP A 375 19.97 7.21 7.25
C ASP A 375 18.48 7.59 7.31
N SER A 376 17.60 6.59 7.43
CA SER A 376 16.17 6.80 7.67
C SER A 376 15.75 6.53 9.11
N ARG A 377 16.70 6.21 10.01
CA ARG A 377 16.43 5.83 11.41
C ARG A 377 15.32 4.78 11.52
N ALA A 378 15.46 3.72 10.74
CA ALA A 378 14.58 2.56 10.78
C ALA A 378 15.15 1.52 11.74
N ASP A 379 14.29 0.71 12.37
CA ASP A 379 14.76 -0.38 13.23
C ASP A 379 15.38 -1.51 12.40
N TYR A 380 14.82 -1.77 11.22
CA TYR A 380 15.39 -2.67 10.23
C TYR A 380 14.89 -2.32 8.83
N GLY A 381 15.56 -2.88 7.83
CA GLY A 381 15.24 -2.66 6.43
C GLY A 381 15.66 -3.82 5.57
N MET A 382 15.24 -3.77 4.31
CA MET A 382 15.41 -4.89 3.41
C MET A 382 15.41 -4.52 1.94
N SER A 383 16.05 -5.39 1.15
CA SER A 383 15.87 -5.50 -0.29
C SER A 383 15.76 -6.98 -0.66
N SER A 384 15.01 -7.28 -1.73
CA SER A 384 14.80 -8.65 -2.21
C SER A 384 14.80 -8.71 -3.73
N GLY A 385 15.22 -9.84 -4.27
CA GLY A 385 15.25 -10.11 -5.70
C GLY A 385 15.30 -11.61 -5.98
N ILE A 386 15.52 -11.96 -7.25
CA ILE A 386 15.77 -13.34 -7.67
C ILE A 386 17.22 -13.73 -7.35
N ARG A 387 17.47 -14.99 -6.99
CA ARG A 387 18.83 -15.48 -6.70
C ARG A 387 19.67 -15.60 -7.95
N ASP A 388 19.07 -16.05 -9.04
CA ASP A 388 19.71 -16.28 -10.32
C ASP A 388 18.94 -15.53 -11.40
N LEU A 389 19.58 -14.51 -11.96
CA LEU A 389 18.93 -13.58 -12.88
C LEU A 389 18.62 -14.22 -14.24
N SER A 390 19.41 -15.22 -14.67
CA SER A 390 19.20 -15.94 -15.93
C SER A 390 17.78 -16.55 -16.02
N ARG A 391 17.20 -16.91 -14.87
CA ARG A 391 15.85 -17.49 -14.80
C ARG A 391 14.70 -16.52 -15.09
N LEU A 392 15.02 -15.24 -15.30
CA LEU A 392 14.09 -14.23 -15.81
C LEU A 392 14.32 -13.93 -17.30
N ASP A 393 15.38 -14.44 -17.92
CA ASP A 393 15.67 -14.27 -19.33
C ASP A 393 14.58 -14.91 -20.20
N GLY A 394 14.27 -14.27 -21.31
CA GLY A 394 13.38 -14.79 -22.34
C GLY A 394 12.71 -13.68 -23.17
N PRO A 395 11.95 -14.06 -24.21
CA PRO A 395 11.40 -13.11 -25.15
C PRO A 395 10.41 -12.14 -24.50
N VAL A 396 10.37 -10.91 -25.04
CA VAL A 396 9.50 -9.82 -24.61
C VAL A 396 8.05 -10.31 -24.47
N GLY A 397 7.44 -10.04 -23.32
CA GLY A 397 6.01 -10.28 -23.08
C GLY A 397 5.61 -11.74 -22.83
N ARG A 398 6.47 -12.73 -23.06
CA ARG A 398 6.08 -14.15 -22.98
C ARG A 398 6.29 -14.76 -21.61
N TYR A 399 5.26 -15.38 -21.03
CA TYR A 399 5.35 -16.17 -19.80
C TYR A 399 5.60 -17.64 -20.13
N ASP A 400 6.83 -18.12 -20.03
CA ASP A 400 7.24 -19.48 -20.42
C ASP A 400 7.44 -20.44 -19.24
N GLU A 401 7.89 -21.66 -19.54
CA GLU A 401 8.11 -22.72 -18.56
C GLU A 401 9.15 -22.36 -17.50
N GLU A 402 10.15 -21.56 -17.84
CA GLU A 402 11.24 -21.19 -16.93
C GLU A 402 10.73 -20.26 -15.83
N VAL A 403 10.02 -19.20 -16.22
CA VAL A 403 9.38 -18.28 -15.28
C VAL A 403 8.23 -18.98 -14.53
N ALA A 404 7.47 -19.84 -15.21
CA ALA A 404 6.41 -20.62 -14.59
C ALA A 404 6.93 -21.60 -13.54
N GLY A 405 8.15 -22.12 -13.73
CA GLY A 405 8.84 -23.03 -12.83
C GLY A 405 9.44 -22.37 -11.59
N LEU A 406 9.43 -21.04 -11.50
CA LEU A 406 9.93 -20.31 -10.33
C LEU A 406 9.14 -20.66 -9.06
N LYS A 407 9.85 -20.81 -7.96
CA LYS A 407 9.35 -21.12 -6.61
C LYS A 407 9.93 -20.14 -5.60
N LYS A 408 9.30 -20.05 -4.43
CA LYS A 408 9.77 -19.19 -3.32
C LYS A 408 11.29 -19.28 -3.04
N PRO A 409 11.95 -20.47 -3.02
CA PRO A 409 13.39 -20.57 -2.77
C PRO A 409 14.28 -19.93 -3.83
N ASP A 410 13.76 -19.68 -5.04
CA ASP A 410 14.49 -19.03 -6.13
C ASP A 410 14.68 -17.52 -5.89
N PHE A 411 14.05 -16.99 -4.83
CA PHE A 411 14.16 -15.60 -4.40
C PHE A 411 14.93 -15.52 -3.08
N PHE A 412 15.41 -14.33 -2.77
CA PHE A 412 16.03 -14.02 -1.48
C PHE A 412 15.53 -12.66 -0.97
N CYS A 413 15.79 -12.40 0.31
CA CYS A 413 15.63 -11.07 0.89
C CYS A 413 16.77 -10.81 1.86
N CYS A 414 17.59 -9.80 1.58
CA CYS A 414 18.56 -9.25 2.52
C CYS A 414 17.77 -8.38 3.50
N VAL A 415 17.70 -8.77 4.77
CA VAL A 415 17.04 -8.03 5.85
C VAL A 415 18.09 -7.77 6.92
N LEU A 416 18.33 -6.50 7.23
CA LEU A 416 19.36 -6.08 8.19
C LEU A 416 18.75 -5.20 9.28
N PRO A 417 19.12 -5.43 10.55
CA PRO A 417 18.72 -4.56 11.65
C PRO A 417 19.58 -3.30 11.69
N SER A 418 19.08 -2.27 12.34
CA SER A 418 19.89 -1.14 12.81
C SER A 418 20.85 -1.60 13.92
N PRO A 419 21.97 -0.89 14.12
CA PRO A 419 22.81 -1.10 15.29
C PRO A 419 22.04 -1.02 16.61
N GLU A 420 21.11 -0.07 16.72
CA GLU A 420 20.26 0.12 17.90
C GLU A 420 19.38 -1.10 18.17
N MET A 421 18.66 -1.60 17.15
CA MET A 421 17.84 -2.81 17.29
C MET A 421 18.68 -4.04 17.65
N ALA A 422 19.89 -4.16 17.06
CA ALA A 422 20.80 -5.26 17.34
C ALA A 422 21.35 -5.22 18.78
N ALA A 423 21.50 -4.04 19.37
CA ALA A 423 21.92 -3.84 20.75
C ALA A 423 20.78 -4.04 21.76
N ASP A 424 19.58 -3.56 21.43
CA ASP A 424 18.43 -3.53 22.34
C ASP A 424 17.69 -4.87 22.47
N LEU A 425 17.80 -5.75 21.47
CA LEU A 425 17.10 -7.04 21.43
C LEU A 425 18.06 -8.24 21.51
N PRO A 426 17.67 -9.34 22.16
CA PRO A 426 18.45 -10.57 22.13
C PRO A 426 18.62 -11.09 20.69
N ALA A 427 19.84 -11.55 20.36
CA ALA A 427 20.18 -12.05 19.03
C ALA A 427 19.18 -13.05 18.42
N PRO A 428 18.70 -14.07 19.17
CA PRO A 428 17.72 -15.01 18.62
C PRO A 428 16.40 -14.32 18.25
N THR A 429 16.01 -13.27 18.97
CA THR A 429 14.80 -12.49 18.66
C THR A 429 14.98 -11.67 17.39
N VAL A 430 16.15 -11.04 17.22
CA VAL A 430 16.50 -10.32 15.99
C VAL A 430 16.48 -11.29 14.81
N THR A 431 17.20 -12.41 14.90
CA THR A 431 17.24 -13.48 13.88
C THR A 431 15.84 -13.98 13.50
N ASP A 432 14.98 -14.25 14.49
CA ASP A 432 13.60 -14.69 14.25
C ASP A 432 12.79 -13.66 13.45
N ILE A 433 12.89 -12.37 13.81
CA ILE A 433 12.20 -11.28 13.11
C ILE A 433 12.71 -11.17 11.67
N LEU A 434 14.03 -11.05 11.49
CA LEU A 434 14.63 -10.85 10.17
C LEU A 434 14.30 -12.02 9.22
N TRP A 435 14.36 -13.26 9.71
CA TRP A 435 14.06 -14.43 8.90
C TRP A 435 12.57 -14.53 8.52
N GLN A 436 11.64 -14.26 9.46
CA GLN A 436 10.21 -14.25 9.15
C GLN A 436 9.86 -13.21 8.09
N VAL A 437 10.45 -12.02 8.21
CA VAL A 437 10.32 -10.95 7.22
C VAL A 437 10.88 -11.40 5.86
N ALA A 438 12.09 -11.97 5.84
CA ALA A 438 12.71 -12.44 4.61
C ALA A 438 11.84 -13.49 3.88
N GLN A 439 11.31 -14.47 4.61
CA GLN A 439 10.43 -15.49 4.06
C GLN A 439 9.14 -14.93 3.45
N ARG A 440 8.53 -13.92 4.11
CA ARG A 440 7.33 -13.24 3.60
C ARG A 440 7.66 -12.44 2.32
N MET A 441 8.84 -11.82 2.25
CA MET A 441 9.28 -11.06 1.08
C MET A 441 9.63 -11.96 -0.12
N MET A 442 10.27 -13.11 0.11
CA MET A 442 10.49 -14.13 -0.93
C MET A 442 9.16 -14.59 -1.54
N TYR A 443 8.15 -14.82 -0.70
CA TYR A 443 6.80 -15.16 -1.16
C TYR A 443 6.16 -14.04 -1.99
N ASN A 444 6.31 -12.78 -1.58
CA ASN A 444 5.83 -11.62 -2.34
C ASN A 444 6.48 -11.53 -3.72
N ARG A 445 7.82 -11.63 -3.79
CA ARG A 445 8.55 -11.56 -5.06
C ARG A 445 8.12 -12.63 -6.04
N TRP A 446 8.00 -13.87 -5.56
CA TRP A 446 7.46 -14.96 -6.37
C TRP A 446 6.07 -14.66 -6.94
N HIS A 447 5.19 -14.00 -6.17
CA HIS A 447 3.86 -13.61 -6.64
C HIS A 447 3.84 -12.36 -7.52
N PHE A 448 4.87 -11.52 -7.51
CA PHE A 448 4.90 -10.31 -8.35
C PHE A 448 5.39 -10.58 -9.76
N VAL A 449 6.21 -11.63 -9.96
CA VAL A 449 6.75 -11.94 -11.29
C VAL A 449 5.65 -12.10 -12.35
N PRO A 450 4.60 -12.94 -12.16
CA PRO A 450 3.55 -13.07 -13.17
C PRO A 450 2.75 -11.78 -13.41
N GLY A 451 2.68 -10.88 -12.43
CA GLY A 451 1.99 -9.60 -12.56
C GLY A 451 2.68 -8.58 -13.48
N ASN A 452 3.84 -8.92 -14.05
CA ASN A 452 4.52 -8.14 -15.09
C ASN A 452 4.18 -8.59 -16.52
N PHE A 453 3.40 -9.65 -16.69
CA PHE A 453 3.02 -10.20 -17.99
C PHE A 453 1.56 -9.87 -18.31
N ASP A 454 1.22 -9.88 -19.59
CA ASP A 454 -0.17 -9.77 -20.00
C ASP A 454 -0.98 -10.94 -19.46
N ARG A 455 -2.23 -10.66 -19.08
CA ARG A 455 -3.08 -11.64 -18.40
C ARG A 455 -3.27 -12.93 -19.23
N VAL A 456 -3.28 -12.80 -20.56
CA VAL A 456 -3.44 -13.92 -21.51
C VAL A 456 -2.27 -14.90 -21.47
N GLU A 457 -1.07 -14.43 -21.13
CA GLU A 457 0.14 -15.24 -21.04
C GLU A 457 0.21 -16.04 -19.73
N VAL A 458 -0.43 -15.53 -18.67
CA VAL A 458 -0.38 -16.17 -17.35
C VAL A 458 -1.45 -17.25 -17.22
N PRO A 459 -1.10 -18.51 -16.88
CA PRO A 459 -2.07 -19.58 -16.68
C PRO A 459 -3.16 -19.20 -15.67
N ARG A 460 -4.42 -19.52 -15.96
CA ARG A 460 -5.56 -19.10 -15.13
C ARG A 460 -5.43 -19.50 -13.65
N GLN A 461 -4.91 -20.70 -13.39
CA GLN A 461 -4.67 -21.27 -12.07
C GLN A 461 -3.47 -20.64 -11.33
N ARG A 462 -2.59 -19.92 -12.03
CA ARG A 462 -1.44 -19.26 -11.41
C ARG A 462 -1.92 -17.99 -10.73
N HIS A 463 -2.09 -18.05 -9.41
CA HIS A 463 -2.33 -16.86 -8.59
C HIS A 463 -1.13 -15.91 -8.64
N TYR A 464 -1.35 -14.60 -8.57
CA TYR A 464 -0.29 -13.59 -8.48
C TYR A 464 -0.82 -12.32 -7.82
N PHE A 465 0.08 -11.42 -7.46
CA PHE A 465 -0.26 -10.06 -7.05
C PHE A 465 0.29 -9.06 -8.06
N PHE A 466 -0.40 -7.95 -8.25
CA PHE A 466 0.18 -6.86 -9.03
C PHE A 466 1.45 -6.32 -8.33
N PRO A 467 2.56 -6.13 -9.06
CA PRO A 467 3.77 -5.59 -8.47
C PRO A 467 3.53 -4.17 -7.95
N PRO A 468 4.15 -3.77 -6.82
CA PRO A 468 4.11 -2.39 -6.38
C PRO A 468 4.88 -1.50 -7.38
N LEU A 469 4.25 -0.41 -7.80
CA LEU A 469 4.78 0.49 -8.83
C LEU A 469 5.29 1.82 -8.27
N VAL A 470 4.64 2.32 -7.22
CA VAL A 470 4.95 3.63 -6.62
C VAL A 470 5.39 3.46 -5.17
N PRO A 471 6.25 4.36 -4.67
CA PRO A 471 6.60 4.39 -3.25
C PRO A 471 5.39 4.55 -2.34
N ASP A 472 5.48 4.05 -1.11
CA ASP A 472 4.44 4.21 -0.11
C ASP A 472 4.98 4.32 1.32
N ILE A 473 4.21 5.03 2.17
CA ILE A 473 4.39 5.11 3.62
C ILE A 473 3.15 4.51 4.27
N ALA A 474 3.31 3.51 5.13
CA ALA A 474 2.22 2.91 5.88
C ALA A 474 2.32 3.17 7.38
N GLU A 475 1.17 3.33 8.02
CA GLU A 475 1.05 3.53 9.47
C GLU A 475 0.14 2.46 10.09
N TRP A 476 0.45 2.05 11.32
CA TRP A 476 -0.34 1.09 12.11
C TRP A 476 -0.46 -0.30 11.48
N GLY A 477 0.59 -0.75 10.77
CA GLY A 477 0.59 -2.02 10.03
C GLY A 477 0.49 -3.27 10.91
N ASP A 478 0.87 -3.15 12.17
CA ASP A 478 0.94 -4.20 13.19
C ASP A 478 -0.42 -4.55 13.80
N LEU A 479 -1.42 -3.66 13.68
CA LEU A 479 -2.70 -3.82 14.38
C LEU A 479 -3.67 -4.83 13.73
N ARG A 480 -3.47 -5.21 12.45
CA ARG A 480 -4.43 -6.08 11.73
C ARG A 480 -3.84 -7.36 11.14
N HIS A 481 -2.53 -7.41 10.91
CA HIS A 481 -1.88 -8.57 10.30
C HIS A 481 -0.99 -9.29 11.31
N GLY A 482 -1.24 -10.59 11.55
CA GLY A 482 -0.50 -11.35 12.55
C GLY A 482 1.02 -11.41 12.28
N GLY A 483 1.41 -11.50 11.01
CA GLY A 483 2.83 -11.43 10.61
C GLY A 483 3.46 -10.08 10.91
N HIS A 484 2.71 -8.98 10.70
CA HIS A 484 3.15 -7.63 11.04
C HIS A 484 3.24 -7.43 12.55
N SER A 485 2.24 -7.88 13.32
CA SER A 485 2.27 -7.84 14.78
C SER A 485 3.48 -8.59 15.35
N THR A 486 3.74 -9.80 14.84
CA THR A 486 4.87 -10.64 15.29
C THR A 486 6.23 -10.00 14.98
N SER A 487 6.35 -9.37 13.80
CA SER A 487 7.56 -8.65 13.38
C SER A 487 7.57 -7.18 13.80
N ARG A 488 6.58 -6.74 14.61
CA ARG A 488 6.37 -5.35 15.06
C ARG A 488 6.42 -4.32 13.92
N VAL A 489 5.74 -4.58 12.81
CA VAL A 489 5.71 -3.73 11.61
C VAL A 489 4.74 -2.56 11.81
N ARG A 490 5.10 -1.59 12.66
CA ARG A 490 4.20 -0.48 13.02
C ARG A 490 4.12 0.58 11.94
N TYR A 491 5.28 1.10 11.53
CA TYR A 491 5.40 2.04 10.42
C TYR A 491 6.27 1.41 9.34
N THR A 492 5.86 1.54 8.08
CA THR A 492 6.66 1.06 6.94
C THR A 492 6.83 2.12 5.89
N LEU A 493 7.92 1.98 5.15
CA LEU A 493 8.16 2.74 3.95
C LEU A 493 8.65 1.76 2.89
N ARG A 494 8.05 1.79 1.70
CA ARG A 494 8.49 1.01 0.53
C ARG A 494 8.83 1.93 -0.63
N ALA A 495 9.96 1.69 -1.28
CA ALA A 495 10.34 2.32 -2.53
C ALA A 495 10.62 1.23 -3.59
N PRO A 496 9.67 0.94 -4.51
CA PRO A 496 9.83 -0.10 -5.51
C PRO A 496 10.71 0.32 -6.69
N GLY A 497 11.42 -0.65 -7.25
CA GLY A 497 12.28 -0.48 -8.41
C GLY A 497 11.90 -1.38 -9.60
N ALA A 498 12.21 -0.98 -10.83
CA ALA A 498 12.69 0.35 -11.21
C ALA A 498 11.59 1.41 -11.03
N ALA A 499 11.98 2.63 -10.63
CA ALA A 499 11.05 3.74 -10.41
C ALA A 499 10.29 4.13 -11.70
N MET A 500 9.06 4.64 -11.58
CA MET A 500 8.16 4.87 -12.72
C MET A 500 8.71 5.85 -13.77
N TRP A 501 9.51 6.84 -13.35
CA TRP A 501 10.19 7.79 -14.24
C TRP A 501 11.43 7.22 -14.96
N LYS A 502 11.79 5.97 -14.67
CA LYS A 502 12.87 5.24 -15.37
C LYS A 502 12.27 4.14 -16.23
N GLN A 503 13.04 3.69 -17.22
CA GLN A 503 12.72 2.46 -17.95
C GLN A 503 12.56 1.28 -16.98
N PRO A 504 11.67 0.30 -17.26
CA PRO A 504 11.60 -0.93 -16.49
C PRO A 504 12.97 -1.61 -16.36
N PHE A 505 13.11 -2.48 -15.36
CA PHE A 505 14.29 -3.34 -15.27
C PHE A 505 14.18 -4.40 -16.36
N THR A 506 15.23 -4.58 -17.17
CA THR A 506 15.21 -5.50 -18.31
C THR A 506 16.19 -6.64 -18.10
N VAL A 507 15.73 -7.86 -18.38
CA VAL A 507 16.53 -9.09 -18.40
C VAL A 507 16.14 -9.85 -19.66
N GLY A 508 17.08 -10.10 -20.58
CA GLY A 508 16.78 -10.96 -21.72
C GLY A 508 15.76 -10.42 -22.73
N GLY A 509 15.41 -9.13 -22.64
CA GLY A 509 14.30 -8.51 -23.37
C GLY A 509 13.00 -8.39 -22.57
N ARG A 510 12.80 -9.16 -21.49
CA ARG A 510 11.63 -8.99 -20.60
C ARG A 510 11.76 -7.78 -19.71
N GLN A 511 10.63 -7.16 -19.38
CA GLN A 511 10.55 -5.97 -18.56
C GLN A 511 9.87 -6.26 -17.22
N TYR A 512 10.46 -5.76 -16.14
CA TYR A 512 9.99 -5.99 -14.79
C TYR A 512 9.90 -4.68 -13.99
N ARG A 513 8.80 -4.56 -13.25
CA ARG A 513 8.56 -3.57 -12.19
C ARG A 513 8.33 -4.30 -10.87
N GLY A 514 8.78 -3.70 -9.77
CA GLY A 514 8.70 -4.30 -8.43
C GLY A 514 9.56 -5.56 -8.25
N ALA A 515 10.54 -5.78 -9.15
CA ALA A 515 11.50 -6.89 -9.10
C ALA A 515 12.39 -6.82 -7.86
N PHE A 516 12.66 -5.60 -7.42
CA PHE A 516 13.35 -5.25 -6.20
C PHE A 516 12.70 -4.01 -5.58
N ASP A 517 13.00 -3.76 -4.31
CA ASP A 517 12.60 -2.54 -3.61
C ASP A 517 13.53 -2.31 -2.41
N ILE A 518 13.48 -1.10 -1.85
CA ILE A 518 13.88 -0.84 -0.48
C ILE A 518 12.62 -0.81 0.37
N ARG A 519 12.61 -1.57 1.48
CA ARG A 519 11.58 -1.44 2.51
C ARG A 519 12.24 -1.19 3.85
N LEU A 520 11.66 -0.27 4.61
CA LEU A 520 12.11 0.14 5.92
C LEU A 520 10.97 -0.03 6.91
N VAL A 521 11.30 -0.39 8.14
CA VAL A 521 10.33 -0.58 9.22
C VAL A 521 10.78 0.17 10.46
N ARG A 522 9.85 0.92 11.07
CA ARG A 522 9.96 1.33 12.47
C ARG A 522 8.96 0.54 13.31
N MET A 523 9.44 -0.04 14.38
CA MET A 523 8.71 -0.86 15.35
C MET A 523 7.96 0.01 16.35
N ASP A 524 8.46 1.21 16.61
CA ASP A 524 7.80 2.26 17.39
C ASP A 524 8.20 3.66 16.90
N GLY A 525 8.05 4.67 17.78
CA GLY A 525 8.46 6.04 17.46
C GLY A 525 7.55 6.77 16.48
N PRO A 526 8.05 7.84 15.82
CA PRO A 526 7.27 8.62 14.87
C PRO A 526 7.14 7.94 13.50
N PRO A 527 6.03 8.17 12.76
CA PRO A 527 5.88 7.72 11.38
C PRO A 527 6.98 8.21 10.44
N PHE A 528 7.18 7.51 9.33
CA PHE A 528 8.08 7.98 8.26
C PHE A 528 7.58 9.27 7.61
N THR A 529 8.54 10.11 7.22
CA THR A 529 8.34 11.42 6.61
C THR A 529 8.57 11.38 5.10
N LEU A 530 8.30 12.51 4.42
CA LEU A 530 8.64 12.66 3.00
C LEU A 530 10.16 12.74 2.76
N ALA A 531 10.93 13.18 3.76
CA ALA A 531 12.39 13.14 3.69
C ALA A 531 12.87 11.69 3.69
N ASP A 532 12.34 10.85 4.60
CA ASP A 532 12.64 9.42 4.64
C ASP A 532 12.26 8.74 3.31
N LEU A 533 11.11 9.11 2.71
CA LEU A 533 10.69 8.61 1.41
C LEU A 533 11.71 8.89 0.30
N ARG A 534 12.25 10.11 0.27
CA ARG A 534 13.29 10.51 -0.68
C ARG A 534 14.57 9.71 -0.46
N THR A 535 14.98 9.54 0.80
CA THR A 535 16.13 8.69 1.18
C THR A 535 15.96 7.27 0.66
N ALA A 536 14.84 6.62 0.96
CA ALA A 536 14.59 5.25 0.51
C ALA A 536 14.52 5.12 -1.02
N CYS A 537 13.95 6.10 -1.72
CA CYS A 537 13.93 6.13 -3.18
C CYS A 537 15.35 6.27 -3.78
N ARG A 538 16.23 7.04 -3.12
CA ARG A 538 17.65 7.13 -3.51
C ARG A 538 18.37 5.79 -3.34
N TYR A 539 18.22 5.14 -2.19
CA TYR A 539 18.75 3.78 -1.99
C TYR A 539 18.17 2.75 -2.96
N SER A 540 16.87 2.84 -3.27
CA SER A 540 16.26 1.96 -4.28
C SER A 540 16.84 2.20 -5.68
N ALA A 541 17.28 3.42 -6.00
CA ALA A 541 17.97 3.71 -7.25
C ALA A 541 19.39 3.11 -7.28
N LEU A 542 20.05 2.93 -6.14
CA LEU A 542 21.31 2.17 -6.06
C LEU A 542 21.11 0.67 -6.26
N VAL A 543 20.05 0.11 -5.68
CA VAL A 543 19.66 -1.29 -5.95
C VAL A 543 19.35 -1.49 -7.44
N ASP A 544 18.74 -0.50 -8.09
CA ASP A 544 18.51 -0.48 -9.55
C ASP A 544 19.83 -0.50 -10.34
N VAL A 545 20.82 0.32 -9.94
CA VAL A 545 22.16 0.27 -10.55
C VAL A 545 22.80 -1.10 -10.37
N PHE A 546 22.78 -1.64 -9.15
CA PHE A 546 23.32 -2.97 -8.84
C PHE A 546 22.74 -4.06 -9.75
N TRP A 547 21.40 -4.12 -9.90
CA TRP A 547 20.77 -5.14 -10.75
C TRP A 547 21.01 -4.92 -12.24
N ARG A 548 21.02 -3.68 -12.71
CA ARG A 548 21.31 -3.37 -14.13
C ARG A 548 22.74 -3.72 -14.51
N GLU A 549 23.69 -3.58 -13.59
CA GLU A 549 25.06 -4.05 -13.84
C GLU A 549 25.15 -5.57 -13.95
N ILE A 550 24.41 -6.32 -13.14
CA ILE A 550 24.36 -7.78 -13.26
C ILE A 550 23.74 -8.17 -14.61
N ALA A 551 22.63 -7.54 -15.00
CA ALA A 551 21.98 -7.79 -16.29
C ALA A 551 22.90 -7.45 -17.47
N GLY A 552 23.51 -6.27 -17.47
CA GLY A 552 24.41 -5.85 -18.55
C GLY A 552 25.69 -6.69 -18.61
N TYR A 553 26.17 -7.20 -17.48
CA TYR A 553 27.27 -8.16 -17.46
C TYR A 553 26.86 -9.49 -18.09
N ALA A 554 25.65 -10.00 -17.80
CA ALA A 554 25.12 -11.21 -18.42
C ALA A 554 24.99 -11.07 -19.93
N ASP A 555 24.46 -9.94 -20.41
CA ASP A 555 24.36 -9.63 -21.85
C ASP A 555 25.73 -9.66 -22.54
N ALA A 556 26.79 -9.22 -21.84
CA ALA A 556 28.15 -9.20 -22.35
C ALA A 556 28.90 -10.55 -22.25
N HIS A 557 28.34 -11.55 -21.55
CA HIS A 557 28.99 -12.82 -21.27
C HIS A 557 28.04 -14.01 -21.48
N ASP A 558 27.35 -14.03 -22.62
CA ASP A 558 26.52 -15.16 -23.09
C ASP A 558 25.46 -15.62 -22.07
N GLY A 559 24.82 -14.67 -21.39
CA GLY A 559 23.76 -14.93 -20.41
C GLY A 559 24.26 -15.41 -19.04
N TRP A 560 25.57 -15.39 -18.78
CA TRP A 560 26.11 -15.79 -17.49
C TRP A 560 25.69 -14.85 -16.36
N THR A 561 25.14 -15.40 -15.29
CA THR A 561 24.74 -14.66 -14.09
C THR A 561 25.29 -15.33 -12.83
N PRO A 562 25.71 -14.57 -11.81
CA PRO A 562 26.00 -15.15 -10.51
C PRO A 562 24.71 -15.64 -9.85
N THR A 563 24.79 -16.74 -9.11
CA THR A 563 23.73 -17.13 -8.18
C THR A 563 24.04 -16.54 -6.81
N ILE A 564 23.08 -15.84 -6.22
CA ILE A 564 23.16 -15.38 -4.82
C ILE A 564 22.64 -16.51 -3.91
N THR A 565 23.55 -17.17 -3.20
CA THR A 565 23.30 -18.19 -2.18
C THR A 565 23.12 -17.63 -0.77
N ALA A 566 23.56 -16.40 -0.49
CA ALA A 566 23.36 -15.71 0.79
C ALA A 566 21.87 -15.44 1.14
N PHE A 567 21.61 -14.96 2.36
CA PHE A 567 20.26 -14.59 2.85
C PHE A 567 19.23 -15.75 2.84
N GLY A 568 19.72 -16.99 2.94
CA GLY A 568 18.90 -18.17 3.24
C GLY A 568 18.70 -18.38 4.75
N GLY A 569 17.93 -19.40 5.13
CA GLY A 569 17.68 -19.70 6.54
C GLY A 569 18.97 -19.92 7.35
N ASP A 570 19.95 -20.61 6.76
CA ASP A 570 21.26 -20.84 7.37
C ASP A 570 22.05 -19.54 7.61
N TRP A 571 21.93 -18.57 6.70
CA TRP A 571 22.61 -17.27 6.83
C TRP A 571 22.09 -16.51 8.05
N TYR A 572 20.77 -16.48 8.26
CA TYR A 572 20.17 -15.88 9.45
C TYR A 572 20.47 -16.67 10.73
N THR A 573 20.39 -17.99 10.68
CA THR A 573 20.65 -18.87 11.83
C THR A 573 22.09 -18.79 12.32
N LYS A 574 23.05 -18.53 11.42
CA LYS A 574 24.46 -18.29 11.75
C LYS A 574 24.74 -16.85 12.20
N GLU A 575 23.71 -16.02 12.31
CA GLU A 575 23.81 -14.60 12.68
C GLU A 575 24.73 -13.78 11.75
N SER A 576 24.86 -14.17 10.46
CA SER A 576 25.71 -13.46 9.50
C SER A 576 25.29 -12.01 9.23
N TRP A 577 24.12 -11.58 9.74
CA TRP A 577 23.68 -10.18 9.74
C TRP A 577 24.52 -9.29 10.68
N ARG A 578 25.26 -9.87 11.63
CA ARG A 578 26.12 -9.10 12.54
C ARG A 578 27.29 -8.44 11.84
N ASP A 579 27.95 -9.16 10.94
CA ASP A 579 29.16 -8.70 10.26
C ASP A 579 29.02 -7.31 9.60
N PRO A 580 27.95 -6.99 8.83
CA PRO A 580 27.77 -5.63 8.31
C PRO A 580 27.45 -4.59 9.40
N VAL A 581 26.75 -4.96 10.48
CA VAL A 581 26.40 -4.05 11.59
C VAL A 581 27.64 -3.69 12.41
N GLU A 582 28.43 -4.69 12.82
CA GLU A 582 29.64 -4.50 13.63
C GLU A 582 30.72 -3.70 12.87
N ARG A 583 30.81 -3.90 11.54
CA ARG A 583 31.69 -3.08 10.68
C ARG A 583 31.29 -1.60 10.68
N LEU A 584 30.01 -1.30 10.72
CA LEU A 584 29.53 0.08 10.82
C LEU A 584 29.95 0.72 12.14
N ASP A 585 29.70 0.01 13.24
CA ASP A 585 29.97 0.49 14.59
C ASP A 585 31.47 0.77 14.79
N ALA A 586 32.32 -0.17 14.37
CA ALA A 586 33.78 -0.01 14.46
C ALA A 586 34.28 1.22 13.70
N ALA A 587 33.69 1.50 12.54
CA ALA A 587 34.12 2.61 11.73
C ALA A 587 33.59 3.97 12.22
N GLN A 588 32.38 4.01 12.78
CA GLN A 588 31.87 5.21 13.46
C GLN A 588 32.73 5.57 14.70
N GLN A 589 33.20 4.58 15.45
CA GLN A 589 34.12 4.80 16.58
C GLN A 589 35.49 5.33 16.12
N THR A 590 35.98 4.91 14.96
CA THR A 590 37.26 5.37 14.40
C THR A 590 37.19 6.84 13.95
N VAL A 591 36.04 7.29 13.43
CA VAL A 591 35.82 8.69 13.03
C VAL A 591 35.54 9.60 14.23
N GLY A 592 34.88 9.09 15.28
CA GLY A 592 34.58 9.83 16.51
C GLY A 592 35.74 9.99 17.50
N GLY A 593 36.85 9.24 17.31
CA GLY A 593 38.05 9.30 18.17
C GLY A 593 39.07 10.38 17.82
N LEU A 594 38.75 11.27 16.88
CA LEU A 594 39.59 12.41 16.46
C LEU A 594 38.99 13.78 16.85
N ALA A 595 38.06 13.80 17.81
CA ALA A 595 37.50 15.04 18.39
C ALA A 595 38.31 15.53 19.60
#